data_AF-W9DYX7-F1
#
_entry.id   AF-W9DYX7-F1
#
_cell.length_a   1.000
_cell.length_b   1.000
_cell.length_c   1.000
_cell.angle_alpha   90.00
_cell.angle_beta   90.00
_cell.angle_gamma   90.00
#
_symmetry.space_group_name_H-M   'P 1'
#
loop_
_entity.id
_entity.type
_entity.pdbx_description
1 polymer ?
#
loop_
_entity_poly.entity_id
_entity_poly.type
_entity_poly.pdbx_seq_one_letter_code
_entity_poly.pdbx_strand_id
1 'polypeptide(L)'
;MIKETLKVLFIDNCTLQEAADKLGVKQNDIKDRLLMLQHMGYVREICNNSIPKSSACCSCTAASSCSDNDDISGSKAYQLTDKGKRICRN
;
A
#
# COMPACT_ATOMS: atom_id res chain seq x y z
N MET A 1 -8.10 -13.48 -10.70
CA MET A 1 -7.52 -13.12 -9.38
C MET A 1 -6.54 -11.94 -9.40
N ILE A 2 -5.55 -11.88 -10.32
CA ILE A 2 -4.62 -10.74 -10.43
C ILE A 2 -5.37 -9.42 -10.69
N LYS A 3 -6.28 -9.45 -11.67
CA LYS A 3 -7.07 -8.28 -12.07
C LYS A 3 -7.96 -7.76 -10.93
N GLU A 4 -8.67 -8.64 -10.21
CA GLU A 4 -9.50 -8.21 -9.08
C GLU A 4 -8.65 -7.59 -7.98
N THR A 5 -7.52 -8.21 -7.62
CA THR A 5 -6.63 -7.68 -6.59
C THR A 5 -6.10 -6.29 -6.95
N LEU A 6 -5.70 -6.08 -8.21
CA LEU A 6 -5.27 -4.77 -8.70
C LEU A 6 -6.40 -3.73 -8.70
N LYS A 7 -7.62 -4.11 -9.10
CA LYS A 7 -8.77 -3.19 -9.09
C LYS A 7 -9.12 -2.75 -7.68
N VAL A 8 -9.24 -3.69 -6.75
CA VAL A 8 -9.60 -3.38 -5.37
C VAL A 8 -8.55 -2.49 -4.71
N LEU A 9 -7.26 -2.75 -4.93
CA LEU A 9 -6.20 -1.94 -4.30
C LEU A 9 -5.99 -0.57 -4.94
N PHE A 10 -6.05 -0.46 -6.27
CA PHE A 10 -5.59 0.75 -6.98
C PHE A 10 -6.68 1.52 -7.73
N ILE A 11 -7.87 0.94 -7.90
CA ILE A 11 -9.01 1.61 -8.54
C ILE A 11 -10.05 1.96 -7.48
N ASP A 12 -10.43 0.98 -6.64
CA ASP A 12 -11.33 1.21 -5.51
C ASP A 12 -10.62 1.92 -4.35
N ASN A 13 -9.29 2.06 -4.41
CA ASN A 13 -8.43 2.64 -3.37
C ASN A 13 -8.63 2.01 -1.98
N CYS A 14 -8.90 0.70 -1.93
CA CYS A 14 -9.03 -0.02 -0.67
C CYS A 14 -7.67 -0.17 0.02
N THR A 15 -7.68 -0.05 1.34
CA THR A 15 -6.60 -0.50 2.22
C THR A 15 -6.42 -2.02 2.12
N LEU A 16 -5.29 -2.54 2.61
CA LEU A 16 -5.04 -3.99 2.62
C LEU A 16 -6.12 -4.78 3.39
N GLN A 17 -6.68 -4.19 4.45
CA GLN A 17 -7.73 -4.82 5.24
C GLN A 17 -9.05 -4.86 4.45
N GLU A 18 -9.49 -3.73 3.90
CA GLU A 18 -10.72 -3.68 3.08
C GLU A 18 -10.62 -4.59 1.84
N ALA A 19 -9.43 -4.68 1.25
CA ALA A 19 -9.19 -5.58 0.12
C ALA A 19 -9.27 -7.06 0.52
N ALA A 20 -8.75 -7.40 1.70
CA ALA A 20 -8.85 -8.74 2.27
C ALA A 20 -10.31 -9.12 2.54
N ASP A 21 -11.08 -8.21 3.14
CA ASP A 21 -12.49 -8.41 3.44
C ASP A 21 -13.32 -8.56 2.15
N LYS A 22 -13.11 -7.70 1.15
CA LYS A 22 -13.77 -7.79 -0.17
C LYS A 22 -13.45 -9.09 -0.93
N LEU A 23 -12.22 -9.59 -0.81
CA LEU A 23 -11.77 -10.78 -1.53
C LEU A 23 -11.93 -12.08 -0.71
N GLY A 24 -12.42 -11.99 0.53
CA GLY A 24 -12.62 -13.15 1.41
C GLY A 24 -11.31 -13.85 1.79
N VAL A 25 -10.21 -13.11 1.96
CA VAL A 25 -8.89 -13.66 2.29
C VAL A 25 -8.26 -12.93 3.48
N LYS A 26 -7.10 -13.38 3.96
CA LYS A 26 -6.40 -12.69 5.05
C LYS A 26 -5.59 -11.51 4.50
N GLN A 27 -5.37 -10.51 5.35
CA GLN A 27 -4.52 -9.36 4.99
C GLN A 27 -3.12 -9.78 4.53
N ASN A 28 -2.53 -10.81 5.15
CA ASN A 28 -1.21 -11.32 4.74
C ASN A 28 -1.23 -11.91 3.34
N ASP A 29 -2.33 -12.56 2.91
CA ASP A 29 -2.45 -13.05 1.54
C ASP A 29 -2.45 -11.90 0.53
N ILE A 30 -2.99 -10.73 0.90
CA ILE A 30 -2.93 -9.51 0.07
C ILE A 30 -1.50 -8.97 -0.02
N LYS A 31 -0.72 -9.02 1.07
CA LYS A 31 0.69 -8.62 1.08
C LYS A 31 1.53 -9.53 0.16
N ASP A 32 1.34 -10.85 0.27
CA ASP A 32 2.03 -11.81 -0.59
C ASP A 32 1.66 -11.62 -2.06
N ARG A 33 0.39 -11.34 -2.35
CA ARG A 33 -0.07 -10.96 -3.69
C ARG A 33 0.58 -9.68 -4.17
N LEU A 34 0.74 -8.65 -3.34
CA LEU A 34 1.43 -7.42 -3.71
C LEU A 34 2.88 -7.67 -4.13
N LEU A 35 3.61 -8.51 -3.39
CA LEU A 35 4.98 -8.92 -3.74
C LEU A 35 5.00 -9.65 -5.09
N MET A 36 4.06 -10.58 -5.31
CA MET A 36 3.92 -11.28 -6.60
C MET A 36 3.60 -10.31 -7.74
N LEU A 37 2.68 -9.37 -7.54
CA LEU A 37 2.31 -8.36 -8.53
C LEU A 37 3.47 -7.43 -8.87
N GLN A 38 4.32 -7.11 -7.88
CA GLN A 38 5.54 -6.34 -8.07
C GLN A 38 6.55 -7.13 -8.91
N HIS A 39 6.81 -8.39 -8.53
CA HIS A 39 7.71 -9.28 -9.26
C HIS A 39 7.25 -9.49 -10.72
N MET A 40 5.94 -9.57 -10.96
CA MET A 40 5.35 -9.66 -12.30
C MET A 40 5.35 -8.33 -13.08
N GLY A 41 5.77 -7.23 -12.46
CA GLY A 41 5.84 -5.90 -13.06
C GLY A 41 4.48 -5.21 -13.26
N TYR A 42 3.44 -5.61 -12.53
CA TYR A 42 2.14 -4.92 -12.55
C TYR A 42 2.11 -3.70 -11.62
N VAL A 43 2.86 -3.76 -10.53
CA VAL A 43 3.06 -2.65 -9.60
C VAL A 43 4.54 -2.40 -9.40
N ARG A 44 4.89 -1.20 -8.98
CA ARG A 44 6.23 -0.85 -8.50
C ARG A 44 6.11 -0.27 -7.10
N GLU A 45 7.05 -0.61 -6.24
CA GLU A 45 7.23 0.10 -4.98
C GLU A 45 7.70 1.52 -5.31
N ILE A 46 7.03 2.50 -4.72
CA ILE A 46 7.47 3.89 -4.73
C ILE A 46 8.13 4.13 -3.37
N CYS A 47 9.42 4.47 -3.41
CA CYS A 47 10.12 4.87 -2.20
C CYS A 47 9.42 6.12 -1.66
N ASN A 48 8.69 5.99 -0.56
CA ASN A 48 8.35 7.11 0.29
C ASN A 48 9.62 7.52 1.06
N ASN A 49 10.67 7.91 0.32
CA ASN A 49 11.81 8.60 0.91
C ASN A 49 11.49 10.10 1.11
N SER A 50 10.24 10.38 1.43
CA SER A 50 9.74 11.66 1.91
C SER A 50 9.92 11.71 3.43
N ILE A 51 11.13 11.42 3.91
CA ILE A 51 11.57 11.98 5.18
C ILE A 51 12.22 13.31 4.80
N PRO A 52 11.53 14.46 4.85
CA PRO A 52 12.24 15.61 5.34
C PRO A 52 12.61 15.22 6.78
N LYS A 53 13.90 15.06 7.06
CA LYS A 53 14.40 15.17 8.42
C LYS A 53 14.16 16.62 8.83
N SER A 54 12.92 16.96 9.18
CA SER A 54 12.54 18.29 9.58
C SER A 54 11.61 18.15 10.77
N SER A 55 12.25 18.18 11.95
CA SER A 55 11.76 18.81 13.16
C SER A 55 10.72 19.89 12.86
N ALA A 56 9.43 19.60 13.06
CA ALA A 56 8.38 20.57 13.40
C ALA A 56 6.99 19.90 13.38
N CYS A 57 6.74 18.99 14.32
CA CYS A 57 5.37 18.78 14.80
C CYS A 57 5.09 19.80 15.91
N CYS A 58 5.01 21.08 15.56
CA CYS A 58 4.50 22.10 16.47
C CYS A 58 3.00 22.25 16.23
N SER A 59 2.19 21.95 17.25
CA SER A 59 0.78 22.35 17.43
C SER A 59 -0.33 21.34 17.10
N CYS A 60 -0.22 20.09 17.55
CA CYS A 60 -1.39 19.23 17.76
C CYS A 60 -1.49 18.79 19.22
N THR A 61 -2.24 19.56 20.03
CA THR A 61 -2.51 19.29 21.47
C THR A 61 -3.55 18.18 21.71
N ALA A 62 -3.81 17.28 20.75
CA ALA A 62 -4.96 16.36 20.82
C ALA A 62 -4.70 14.92 20.31
N ALA A 63 -3.45 14.46 20.22
CA ALA A 63 -3.18 13.05 19.91
C ALA A 63 -1.94 12.53 20.65
N SER A 64 -2.11 12.19 21.92
CA SER A 64 -1.13 11.44 22.71
C SER A 64 -1.11 9.96 22.29
N SER A 65 -0.61 9.64 21.09
CA SER A 65 -0.10 8.32 20.68
C SER A 65 0.18 8.28 19.18
N CYS A 66 1.14 9.07 18.70
CA CYS A 66 2.03 8.57 17.65
C CYS A 66 3.22 7.94 18.38
N SER A 67 3.02 6.73 18.91
CA SER A 67 4.11 5.99 19.54
C SER A 67 5.16 5.70 18.47
N ASP A 68 6.29 6.38 18.62
CA ASP A 68 7.62 5.91 18.29
C ASP A 68 7.76 4.46 18.79
N ASN A 69 7.39 3.50 17.95
CA ASN A 69 7.86 2.13 18.08
C ASN A 69 8.87 1.92 16.95
N ASP A 70 10.11 1.87 17.39
CA ASP A 70 11.34 1.52 16.72
C ASP A 70 11.24 0.10 16.11
N ASP A 71 10.49 -0.01 15.01
CA ASP A 71 10.53 -1.12 14.05
C ASP A 71 9.94 -0.60 12.72
N ILE A 72 10.61 0.41 12.13
CA ILE A 72 10.18 1.04 10.87
C ILE A 72 10.52 0.07 9.73
N SER A 73 9.78 -1.04 9.65
CA SER A 73 9.47 -1.66 8.36
C SER A 73 8.63 -0.65 7.58
N GLY A 74 9.31 0.32 6.96
CA GLY A 74 8.72 1.48 6.32
C GLY A 74 7.50 1.11 5.49
N SER A 75 6.41 1.83 5.70
CA SER A 75 5.16 1.65 4.96
C SER A 75 5.42 1.74 3.47
N LYS A 76 5.59 0.58 2.82
CA LYS A 76 5.87 0.49 1.39
C LYS A 76 4.65 0.98 0.63
N ALA A 77 4.81 2.08 -0.09
CA ALA A 77 3.79 2.57 -0.98
C ALA A 77 3.98 1.93 -2.37
N TYR A 78 2.89 1.61 -3.06
CA TYR A 78 2.92 0.97 -4.37
C TYR A 78 2.15 1.80 -5.39
N GLN A 79 2.55 1.71 -6.66
CA GLN A 79 1.84 2.32 -7.78
C GLN A 79 1.74 1.35 -8.96
N LEU A 80 0.63 1.41 -9.71
CA LEU A 80 0.48 0.67 -10.97
C LEU A 80 1.53 1.09 -12.00
N THR A 81 2.15 0.11 -12.65
CA THR A 81 2.91 0.30 -13.88
C THR A 81 1.96 0.44 -15.07
N ASP A 82 2.47 0.78 -16.27
CA ASP A 82 1.64 0.79 -17.47
C ASP A 82 1.08 -0.60 -17.82
N LYS A 83 1.82 -1.66 -17.48
CA LYS A 83 1.34 -3.05 -17.58
C LYS A 83 0.16 -3.31 -16.65
N GLY A 84 0.26 -2.87 -15.39
CA GLY A 84 -0.84 -2.96 -14.41
C GLY A 84 -2.09 -2.18 -14.87
N LYS A 85 -1.91 -0.95 -15.36
CA LYS A 85 -3.01 -0.12 -15.88
C LYS A 85 -3.75 -0.78 -17.04
N ARG A 86 -3.03 -1.44 -17.97
CA ARG A 86 -3.66 -2.15 -19.10
C ARG A 86 -4.58 -3.28 -18.63
N ILE A 87 -4.17 -4.07 -17.62
CA ILE A 87 -5.01 -5.14 -17.07
C ILE A 87 -6.26 -4.59 -16.38
N CYS A 88 -6.17 -3.45 -15.70
CA CYS A 88 -7.33 -2.86 -15.03
C CYS A 88 -8.35 -2.26 -16.00
N ARG A 89 -7.92 -1.82 -17.19
CA ARG A 89 -8.77 -1.22 -18.23
C ARG A 89 -9.53 -2.24 -19.08
N ASN A 90 -8.92 -3.39 -19.33
CA ASN A 90 -9.58 -4.52 -19.99
C ASN A 90 -10.52 -5.25 -19.03
#